data_AF-X0UT95-F1
#
_entry.id   AF-X0UT95-F1
#
_cell.length_a   1.000
_cell.length_b   1.000
_cell.length_c   1.000
_cell.angle_alpha   90.00
_cell.angle_beta   90.00
_cell.angle_gamma   90.00
#
_symmetry.space_group_name_H-M   'P 1'
#
loop_
_entity.id
_entity.type
_entity.pdbx_description
1 polymer ?
#
loop_
_entity_poly.entity_id
_entity_poly.type
_entity_poly.pdbx_seq_one_letter_code
_entity_poly.pdbx_strand_id
1 'polypeptide(L)' 'MTEAVNHPDHYNAGKYEVIDVIEDWDLEFHEGNVVKYVGRAKHKEKRLEDLKKAAWYLQRKIELLEKENESNT' A
#
# COMPACT_ATOMS: atom_id res chain seq x y z
N MET A 1 26.09 -15.06 5.33
CA MET A 1 24.61 -15.12 5.34
C MET A 1 24.12 -13.73 5.64
N THR A 2 23.74 -12.98 4.60
CA THR A 2 23.38 -11.56 4.71
C THR A 2 21.91 -11.45 5.06
N GLU A 3 21.61 -10.88 6.23
CA GLU A 3 20.27 -10.59 6.71
C GLU A 3 19.60 -9.51 5.85
N ALA A 4 19.10 -9.90 4.67
CA ALA A 4 18.26 -9.07 3.80
C ALA A 4 16.82 -8.90 4.34
N VAL A 5 16.57 -9.37 5.57
CA VAL A 5 15.23 -9.51 6.15
C VAL A 5 14.84 -8.29 6.97
N ASN A 6 15.78 -7.55 7.56
CA ASN A 6 15.42 -6.50 8.50
C ASN A 6 15.23 -5.11 7.87
N HIS A 7 15.97 -4.73 6.83
CA HIS A 7 15.77 -3.43 6.16
C HIS A 7 16.27 -3.49 4.71
N PRO A 8 15.45 -3.81 3.70
CA PRO A 8 15.85 -3.52 2.34
C PRO A 8 15.92 -1.99 2.19
N ASP A 9 17.13 -1.46 1.93
CA ASP A 9 17.53 -0.03 1.80
C ASP A 9 16.75 0.81 0.76
N HIS A 10 15.57 0.39 0.31
CA HIS A 10 14.89 0.94 -0.85
C HIS A 10 13.37 1.11 -0.71
N TYR A 11 12.90 1.49 0.49
CA TYR A 11 11.55 2.08 0.65
C TYR A 11 11.55 3.55 1.12
N ASN A 12 12.72 4.08 1.49
CA ASN A 12 12.86 5.37 2.15
C ASN A 12 13.16 6.46 1.10
N ALA A 13 12.15 7.21 0.66
CA ALA A 13 12.43 8.59 0.25
C ALA A 13 11.38 9.54 0.82
N GLY A 14 11.58 9.81 2.10
CA GLY A 14 10.79 10.71 2.90
C GLY A 14 11.30 10.72 4.34
N LYS A 15 10.66 11.54 5.16
CA LYS A 15 10.89 11.64 6.62
C LYS A 15 10.32 10.42 7.38
N TYR A 16 9.41 9.68 6.76
CA TYR A 16 8.64 8.60 7.38
C TYR A 16 8.72 7.35 6.51
N GLU A 17 8.82 6.17 7.15
CA GLU A 17 8.72 4.90 6.44
C GLU A 17 7.28 4.60 6.08
N VAL A 18 7.08 3.82 5.02
CA VAL A 18 5.74 3.38 4.60
C VAL A 18 5.05 2.60 5.72
N ILE A 19 5.79 1.77 6.46
CA ILE A 19 5.23 1.01 7.58
C ILE A 19 4.77 1.91 8.71
N ASP A 20 5.54 2.96 9.04
CA ASP A 20 5.17 3.93 10.08
C ASP A 20 3.84 4.63 9.75
N VAL A 21 3.62 5.00 8.48
CA VAL A 21 2.37 5.63 8.05
C VAL A 21 1.19 4.66 8.12
N ILE A 22 1.42 3.39 7.79
CA ILE A 22 0.38 2.36 7.84
C ILE A 22 -0.05 2.12 9.30
N GLU A 23 0.91 2.08 10.23
CA GLU A 23 0.65 1.90 11.66
C GLU A 23 0.02 3.14 12.31
N ASP A 24 0.50 4.35 11.98
CA ASP A 24 -0.01 5.61 12.54
C ASP A 24 -1.47 5.90 12.13
N TRP A 25 -1.84 5.56 10.90
CA TRP A 25 -3.20 5.77 10.39
C TRP A 25 -4.12 4.57 10.58
N ASP A 26 -3.63 3.50 11.23
CA ASP A 26 -4.35 2.24 11.43
C ASP A 26 -4.98 1.70 10.13
N LEU A 27 -4.17 1.69 9.05
CA LEU A 27 -4.67 1.30 7.73
C LEU A 27 -4.85 -0.21 7.64
N GLU A 28 -6.04 -0.62 7.21
CA GLU A 28 -6.32 -2.01 6.89
C GLU A 28 -5.53 -2.51 5.67
N PHE A 29 -5.59 -3.81 5.42
CA PHE A 29 -4.75 -4.49 4.42
C PHE A 29 -4.80 -3.85 3.02
N HIS A 30 -5.97 -3.42 2.54
CA HIS A 30 -6.08 -2.88 1.19
C HIS A 30 -5.46 -1.48 1.12
N GLU A 31 -5.78 -0.62 2.08
CA GLU A 31 -5.33 0.76 2.24
C GLU A 31 -3.82 0.82 2.45
N GLY A 32 -3.26 -0.04 3.31
CA GLY A 32 -1.81 -0.13 3.50
C GLY A 32 -1.08 -0.57 2.23
N ASN A 33 -1.67 -1.49 1.44
CA ASN A 33 -1.12 -1.84 0.14
C ASN A 33 -1.17 -0.66 -0.85
N VAL A 34 -2.26 0.11 -0.87
CA VAL A 34 -2.37 1.33 -1.70
C VAL A 34 -1.23 2.29 -1.39
N VAL A 35 -1.05 2.66 -0.11
CA VAL A 35 0.02 3.57 0.33
C VAL A 35 1.39 3.02 -0.05
N LYS A 36 1.65 1.74 0.20
CA LYS A 36 2.91 1.08 -0.15
C LYS A 36 3.23 1.16 -1.64
N TYR A 37 2.28 0.82 -2.51
CA TYR A 37 2.52 0.83 -3.95
C TYR A 37 2.64 2.25 -4.50
N VAL A 38 1.88 3.22 -3.98
CA VAL A 38 2.02 4.64 -4.35
C VAL A 38 3.39 5.18 -3.94
N GLY A 39 3.84 4.91 -2.71
CA GLY A 39 5.17 5.31 -2.23
C GLY A 39 6.29 4.67 -3.06
N ARG A 40 6.17 3.38 -3.37
CA ARG A 40 7.16 2.65 -4.19
C ARG A 40 7.25 3.15 -5.63
N ALA A 41 6.13 3.59 -6.21
CA ALA A 41 6.05 4.07 -7.58
C ALA A 41 6.96 5.30 -7.84
N LYS A 42 7.42 5.99 -6.79
CA LYS A 42 8.35 7.13 -6.86
C LYS A 42 9.80 6.72 -7.13
N HIS A 43 10.20 5.47 -6.84
CA HIS A 43 11.61 5.06 -6.81
C HIS A 43 12.01 3.99 -7.83
N LYS A 44 11.07 3.47 -8.64
CA LYS A 44 11.33 2.31 -9.51
C LYS A 44 10.99 2.56 -10.97
N GLU A 45 11.70 1.86 -11.86
CA GLU A 45 11.41 1.76 -13.30
C GLU A 45 9.99 1.21 -13.59
N LYS A 46 9.35 0.59 -12.59
CA LYS A 46 8.02 -0.04 -12.65
C LYS A 46 6.89 0.84 -12.11
N ARG A 47 7.03 2.17 -12.19
CA ARG A 47 6.04 3.14 -11.72
C ARG A 47 4.61 2.83 -12.16
N LEU A 48 4.40 2.53 -13.44
CA LEU A 48 3.07 2.21 -13.96
C LEU A 48 2.49 0.91 -13.39
N GLU A 49 3.32 -0.14 -13.23
CA GLU A 49 2.91 -1.41 -12.62
C GLU A 49 2.49 -1.20 -11.16
N ASP A 50 3.23 -0.38 -10.42
CA ASP A 50 2.93 -0.09 -9.01
C ASP A 50 1.64 0.73 -8.87
N LEU A 51 1.43 1.75 -9.70
CA LEU A 51 0.17 2.51 -9.70
C LEU A 51 -1.03 1.65 -10.08
N LYS A 52 -0.88 0.72 -11.04
CA LYS A 52 -1.94 -0.25 -11.38
C LYS A 52 -2.27 -1.18 -10.21
N LYS A 53 -1.26 -1.63 -9.46
CA LYS A 53 -1.47 -2.44 -8.25
C LYS A 53 -2.19 -1.64 -7.16
N ALA A 54 -1.80 -0.40 -6.93
CA ALA A 54 -2.50 0.48 -5.98
C ALA A 54 -3.97 0.65 -6.36
N ALA A 55 -4.26 0.94 -7.64
CA ALA A 55 -5.64 1.06 -8.13
C ALA A 55 -6.45 -0.22 -7.92
N TRP A 56 -5.86 -1.39 -8.15
CA TRP A 56 -6.52 -2.67 -7.92
C TRP A 56 -6.92 -2.90 -6.45
N TYR A 57 -6.01 -2.60 -5.50
CA TYR A 57 -6.32 -2.74 -4.07
C TYR A 57 -7.42 -1.78 -3.62
N LEU A 58 -7.37 -0.53 -4.09
CA LEU A 58 -8.39 0.46 -3.79
C LEU A 58 -9.76 0.06 -4.33
N GLN A 59 -9.82 -0.36 -5.60
CA GLN A 59 -11.06 -0.83 -6.22
C GLN A 59 -11.66 -2.01 -5.44
N ARG A 60 -10.83 -2.97 -5.03
CA ARG A 60 -11.29 -4.12 -4.26
C ARG A 60 -11.87 -3.73 -2.90
N LYS A 61 -11.28 -2.76 -2.20
CA LYS A 61 -11.85 -2.24 -0.94
C LYS A 61 -13.19 -1.56 -1.17
N ILE A 62 -13.31 -0.76 -2.23
CA ILE A 62 -14.57 -0.10 -2.61
C ILE A 62 -15.65 -1.15 -2.85
N GLU A 63 -15.38 -2.19 -3.65
CA GLU A 63 -16.34 -3.26 -3.92
C GLU A 63 -16.78 -4.03 -2.66
N LEU A 64 -15.89 -4.18 -1.67
CA LEU A 64 -16.24 -4.81 -0.39
C LEU A 64 -17.19 -3.92 0.41
N LEU A 65 -16.89 -2.62 0.50
CA LEU A 65 -17.73 -1.65 1.21
C LEU A 65 -19.10 -1.50 0.55
N GLU A 66 -19.17 -1.51 -0.78
CA GLU A 66 -20.43 -1.48 -1.52
C GLU A 66 -21.30 -2.70 -1.18
N LYS A 67 -20.72 -3.91 -1.18
CA LYS A 67 -21.43 -5.15 -0.81
C LYS A 67 -21.89 -5.16 0.64
N GLU A 68 -21.08 -4.65 1.56
CA GLU A 68 -21.45 -4.51 2.97
C GLU A 68 -22.65 -3.58 3.13
N ASN A 69 -22.65 -2.44 2.42
CA ASN A 69 -23.78 -1.50 2.45
C ASN A 69 -25.06 -2.09 1.83
N GLU A 70 -24.95 -2.86 0.75
CA GLU A 70 -26.08 -3.59 0.16
C GLU A 70 -26.62 -4.68 1.09
N SER A 71 -25.76 -5.35 1.86
CA SER A 71 -26.15 -6.41 2.80
C SER A 71 -26.77 -5.87 4.09
N ASN A 72 -26.52 -4.59 4.41
CA ASN A 72 -27.03 -3.89 5.59
C ASN A 72 -28.33 -3.10 5.32
N THR A 73 -28.84 -3.14 4.09
CA THR A 73 -30.10 -2.50 3.66
C THR A 73 -31.19 -3.54 3.46
#